data_AF-A0A1Q9F2W8-F1
#
_entry.id   AF-A0A1Q9F2W8-F1
#
_cell.length_a   1.000
_cell.length_b   1.000
_cell.length_c   1.000
_cell.angle_alpha   90.00
_cell.angle_beta   90.00
_cell.angle_gamma   90.00
#
_symmetry.space_group_name_H-M   'P 1'
#
loop_
_entity.id
_entity.type
_entity.pdbx_description
1 polymer ?
#
loop_
_entity_poly.entity_id
_entity_poly.type
_entity_poly.pdbx_seq_one_letter_code
_entity_poly.pdbx_strand_id
1 'polypeptide(L)'
;MRRLLSEEGSRWLMEMNPTWPAQVPRSGSYYAPSAKADVWTLTPQLLMRVPLSTPITGSTPAGWSLSSNSYETSRYRIGTSMAPGAMRLKLFGTDWTSAAKVTVLGANANPTIETWVAPDTWLCSGYTLLDLRTGTLTIEQVWESMRAESSAMTWVLRVVGFVLCWVAFCLLAGPLEVAADCIPCIGPCLGDMIQAIACVVSCVPATACCLGVVGVVWVALRPLIGIPLVLVFVATMVAAIVWKTHFAKKGKTQESGGLTHVQGTVVGNAYSGPVHEPVAQGFLMALRQEYVYGQPGAVGQFFETAPNAEQYLQAYEEQVRASGNPSETITQIGRSWGMRGSE
;
A
#
# COMPACT_ATOMS: atom_id res chain seq x y z
N MET A 1 5.00 -45.43 -19.16
CA MET A 1 4.25 -45.60 -20.42
C MET A 1 5.12 -46.37 -21.41
N ARG A 2 4.90 -47.68 -21.56
CA ARG A 2 5.56 -48.45 -22.62
C ARG A 2 4.47 -48.92 -23.58
N ARG A 3 4.61 -48.52 -24.85
CA ARG A 3 3.72 -48.88 -25.97
C ARG A 3 3.56 -50.40 -26.02
N LEU A 4 2.32 -50.87 -25.92
CA LEU A 4 1.88 -52.09 -26.57
C LEU A 4 0.86 -51.63 -27.62
N LEU A 5 1.36 -51.42 -28.84
CA LEU A 5 0.53 -51.20 -30.02
C LEU A 5 0.18 -52.59 -30.56
N SER A 6 -1.04 -53.03 -30.30
CA SER A 6 -1.73 -54.03 -31.12
C SER A 6 -2.59 -53.24 -32.10
N GLU A 7 -2.32 -53.41 -33.39
CA GLU A 7 -3.12 -52.83 -34.46
C GLU A 7 -4.51 -53.43 -34.47
N GLU A 8 -5.50 -52.72 -33.92
CA GLU A 8 -6.90 -52.74 -34.35
C GLU A 8 -7.69 -51.71 -33.53
N GLY A 9 -8.13 -50.63 -34.18
CA GLY A 9 -9.12 -49.70 -33.65
C GLY A 9 -8.61 -48.73 -32.57
N SER A 10 -8.21 -47.55 -32.99
CA SER A 10 -7.88 -46.40 -32.14
C SER A 10 -9.10 -45.83 -31.39
N ARG A 11 -9.63 -46.59 -30.42
CA ARG A 11 -10.36 -46.05 -29.28
C ARG A 11 -9.39 -46.03 -28.11
N TRP A 12 -9.01 -44.82 -27.67
CA TRP A 12 -8.40 -44.64 -26.36
C TRP A 12 -9.42 -45.07 -25.31
N LEU A 13 -9.47 -46.38 -25.00
CA LEU A 13 -10.13 -46.86 -23.81
C LEU A 13 -9.30 -46.35 -22.65
N MET A 14 -9.65 -45.17 -22.13
CA MET A 14 -9.22 -44.75 -20.81
C MET A 14 -9.67 -45.86 -19.87
N GLU A 15 -8.73 -46.68 -19.43
CA GLU A 15 -8.98 -47.73 -18.46
C GLU A 15 -9.31 -47.02 -17.14
N MET A 16 -10.60 -46.78 -16.94
CA MET A 16 -11.10 -46.08 -15.77
C MET A 16 -10.82 -46.94 -14.54
N ASN A 17 -10.33 -46.31 -13.48
CA ASN A 17 -10.13 -46.98 -12.22
C ASN A 17 -11.48 -47.59 -11.77
N PRO A 18 -11.58 -48.90 -11.52
CA PRO A 18 -12.83 -49.51 -11.09
C PRO A 18 -13.31 -48.86 -9.79
N THR A 19 -14.63 -48.81 -9.59
CA THR A 19 -15.21 -48.33 -8.34
C THR A 19 -14.78 -49.27 -7.22
N TRP A 20 -14.01 -48.75 -6.26
CA TRP A 20 -13.50 -49.53 -5.14
C TRP A 20 -14.65 -50.08 -4.28
N PRO A 21 -14.63 -51.37 -3.91
CA PRO A 21 -15.60 -51.94 -2.98
C PRO A 21 -15.64 -51.16 -1.66
N ALA A 22 -16.82 -51.04 -1.04
CA ALA A 22 -17.00 -50.33 0.23
C ALA A 22 -16.15 -50.91 1.39
N GLN A 23 -15.66 -52.14 1.24
CA GLN A 23 -14.80 -52.84 2.20
C GLN A 23 -13.33 -52.40 2.13
N VAL A 24 -12.93 -51.64 1.09
CA VAL A 24 -11.55 -51.13 0.97
C VAL A 24 -11.37 -49.94 1.92
N PRO A 25 -10.38 -49.96 2.84
CA PRO A 25 -10.11 -48.86 3.73
C PRO A 25 -9.87 -47.57 2.95
N ARG A 26 -10.69 -46.55 3.20
CA ARG A 26 -10.44 -45.19 2.72
C ARG A 26 -9.34 -44.55 3.58
N SER A 27 -8.73 -43.49 3.07
CA SER A 27 -7.79 -42.69 3.87
C SER A 27 -8.46 -42.28 5.18
N GLY A 28 -7.78 -42.52 6.30
CA GLY A 28 -8.26 -42.16 7.63
C GLY A 28 -7.07 -41.89 8.55
N SER A 29 -7.31 -41.04 9.54
CA SER A 29 -6.34 -40.75 10.60
C SER A 29 -6.82 -41.38 11.88
N TYR A 30 -5.91 -42.00 12.62
CA TYR A 30 -6.19 -42.57 13.94
C TYR A 30 -5.28 -41.89 14.96
N TYR A 31 -5.90 -41.31 15.99
CA TYR A 31 -5.20 -40.66 17.10
C TYR A 31 -5.34 -41.53 18.36
N ALA A 32 -4.36 -41.45 19.25
CA ALA A 32 -4.45 -42.11 20.55
C ALA A 32 -5.67 -41.57 21.34
N PRO A 33 -6.32 -42.40 22.19
CA PRO A 33 -7.45 -41.95 23.00
C PRO A 33 -7.04 -40.95 24.09
N SER A 34 -5.79 -41.00 24.54
CA SER A 34 -5.18 -40.05 25.46
C SER A 34 -3.66 -40.01 25.27
N ALA A 35 -3.04 -38.87 25.56
CA ALA A 35 -1.60 -38.77 25.70
C ALA A 35 -1.24 -37.79 26.82
N LYS A 36 -0.01 -37.89 27.33
CA LYS A 36 0.50 -37.00 28.37
C LYS A 36 1.61 -36.12 27.80
N ALA A 37 1.55 -34.84 28.13
CA ALA A 37 2.66 -33.90 28.01
C ALA A 37 3.15 -33.57 29.42
N ASP A 38 4.18 -34.29 29.85
CA ASP A 38 4.68 -34.25 31.22
C ASP A 38 3.57 -34.60 32.25
N VAL A 39 3.19 -33.68 33.14
CA VAL A 39 2.13 -33.87 34.15
C VAL A 39 0.73 -33.71 33.54
N TRP A 40 0.62 -33.08 32.37
CA TRP A 40 -0.66 -32.68 31.77
C TRP A 40 -1.23 -33.75 30.84
N THR A 41 -2.54 -33.95 30.90
CA THR A 41 -3.26 -34.85 29.98
C THR A 41 -3.80 -34.06 28.80
N LEU A 42 -3.45 -34.50 27.59
CA LEU A 42 -3.91 -33.90 26.34
C LEU A 42 -5.32 -34.38 26.02
N THR A 43 -6.22 -33.43 25.80
CA THR A 43 -7.59 -33.71 25.35
C THR A 43 -7.59 -34.20 23.89
N PRO A 44 -8.60 -34.95 23.45
CA PRO A 44 -8.69 -35.41 22.05
C PRO A 44 -8.58 -34.28 21.02
N GLN A 45 -9.05 -33.07 21.35
CA GLN A 45 -8.94 -31.89 20.49
C GLN A 45 -7.49 -31.45 20.24
N LEU A 46 -6.63 -31.56 21.26
CA LEU A 46 -5.19 -31.28 21.12
C LEU A 46 -4.49 -32.39 20.33
N LEU A 47 -4.86 -33.65 20.55
CA LEU A 47 -4.26 -34.79 19.85
C LEU A 47 -4.48 -34.72 18.34
N MET A 48 -5.65 -34.25 17.91
CA MET A 48 -5.93 -34.03 16.49
C MET A 48 -5.03 -32.97 15.82
N ARG A 49 -4.32 -32.13 16.60
CA ARG A 49 -3.36 -31.15 16.08
C ARG A 49 -1.93 -31.67 16.00
N VAL A 50 -1.66 -32.86 16.52
CA VAL A 50 -0.33 -33.48 16.41
C VAL A 50 -0.10 -33.91 14.96
N PRO A 51 1.00 -33.49 14.32
CA PRO A 51 1.23 -33.82 12.92
C PRO A 51 1.46 -35.32 12.71
N LEU A 52 0.79 -35.86 11.68
CA LEU A 52 0.94 -37.21 11.15
C LEU A 52 1.63 -37.16 9.77
N SER A 53 2.80 -36.51 9.70
CA SER A 53 3.51 -36.25 8.44
C SER A 53 4.70 -37.17 8.17
N THR A 54 5.12 -37.95 9.16
CA THR A 54 6.35 -38.74 9.09
C THR A 54 6.07 -40.13 8.52
N PRO A 55 6.70 -40.52 7.39
CA PRO A 55 6.43 -41.83 6.79
C PRO A 55 6.93 -42.96 7.71
N ILE A 56 6.07 -43.95 7.95
CA ILE A 56 6.40 -45.13 8.76
C ILE A 56 6.96 -46.20 7.83
N THR A 57 8.27 -46.47 7.93
CA THR A 57 8.99 -47.41 7.05
C THR A 57 9.41 -48.71 7.74
N GLY A 58 9.17 -48.85 9.05
CA GLY A 58 9.74 -49.94 9.86
C GLY A 58 8.85 -51.17 10.08
N SER A 59 7.53 -51.07 9.95
CA SER A 59 6.60 -52.19 10.19
C SER A 59 5.77 -52.48 8.94
N THR A 60 6.08 -53.59 8.28
CA THR A 60 5.30 -54.04 7.11
C THR A 60 4.05 -54.75 7.61
N PRO A 61 2.83 -54.27 7.28
CA PRO A 61 1.60 -54.96 7.65
C PRO A 61 1.53 -56.35 7.00
N ALA A 62 0.88 -57.31 7.67
CA ALA A 62 0.75 -58.66 7.14
C ALA A 62 0.05 -58.68 5.76
N GLY A 63 0.64 -59.37 4.78
CA GLY A 63 0.11 -59.44 3.41
C GLY A 63 0.45 -58.22 2.53
N TRP A 64 1.32 -57.33 3.02
CA TRP A 64 1.87 -56.21 2.27
C TRP A 64 3.38 -56.37 2.09
N SER A 65 3.93 -55.75 1.05
CA SER A 65 5.37 -55.67 0.78
C SER A 65 5.77 -54.21 0.60
N LEU A 66 6.85 -53.79 1.25
CA LEU A 66 7.38 -52.44 1.10
C LEU A 66 8.10 -52.30 -0.25
N SER A 67 7.65 -51.34 -1.06
CA SER A 67 8.22 -50.98 -2.37
C SER A 67 8.56 -49.49 -2.35
N SER A 68 9.86 -49.18 -2.29
CA SER A 68 10.47 -47.84 -2.20
C SER A 68 9.94 -46.93 -1.08
N ASN A 69 8.70 -46.43 -1.18
CA ASN A 69 8.08 -45.49 -0.25
C ASN A 69 6.57 -45.75 -0.05
N SER A 70 6.13 -46.97 -0.34
CA SER A 70 4.75 -47.39 -0.13
C SER A 70 4.63 -48.88 0.04
N TYR A 71 3.62 -49.29 0.78
CA TYR A 71 3.25 -50.69 0.91
C TYR A 71 2.34 -51.07 -0.26
N GLU A 72 2.67 -52.17 -0.92
CA GLU A 72 1.90 -52.78 -1.99
C GLU A 72 1.35 -54.12 -1.53
N THR A 73 0.23 -54.56 -2.09
CA THR A 73 -0.35 -55.86 -1.78
C THR A 73 -0.70 -56.62 -3.04
N SER A 74 -0.39 -57.92 -3.05
CA SER A 74 -0.77 -58.83 -4.13
C SER A 74 -2.26 -59.20 -4.10
N ARG A 75 -2.95 -58.99 -2.97
CA ARG A 75 -4.39 -59.30 -2.79
C ARG A 75 -5.28 -58.44 -3.68
N TYR A 76 -4.89 -57.19 -3.91
CA TYR A 76 -5.67 -56.22 -4.69
C TYR A 76 -4.84 -55.72 -5.88
N ARG A 77 -4.36 -56.65 -6.71
CA ARG A 77 -3.62 -56.35 -7.95
C ARG A 77 -4.22 -57.10 -9.14
N ILE A 78 -4.31 -56.42 -10.29
CA ILE A 78 -4.69 -57.04 -11.57
C ILE A 78 -3.39 -57.31 -12.35
N GLY A 79 -3.08 -58.59 -12.59
CA GLY A 79 -1.90 -59.01 -13.37
C GLY A 79 -0.55 -59.02 -12.62
N THR A 80 0.56 -58.96 -13.37
CA THR A 80 1.94 -59.04 -12.85
C THR A 80 2.59 -57.69 -12.58
N SER A 81 2.00 -56.60 -13.09
CA SER A 81 2.47 -55.22 -12.92
C SER A 81 1.51 -54.39 -12.07
N MET A 82 1.98 -53.25 -11.56
CA MET A 82 1.13 -52.27 -10.89
C MET A 82 0.26 -51.55 -11.94
N ALA A 83 -0.91 -52.10 -12.21
CA ALA A 83 -1.91 -51.62 -13.17
C ALA A 83 -3.00 -50.77 -12.48
N PRO A 84 -3.86 -50.05 -13.23
CA PRO A 84 -5.07 -49.44 -12.67
C PRO A 84 -5.88 -50.45 -11.83
N GLY A 85 -6.36 -50.05 -10.66
CA GLY A 85 -6.99 -50.96 -9.68
C GLY A 85 -6.03 -51.64 -8.69
N ALA A 86 -4.71 -51.43 -8.78
CA ALA A 86 -3.76 -51.87 -7.76
C ALA A 86 -3.80 -50.99 -6.50
N MET A 87 -3.83 -51.61 -5.31
CA MET A 87 -3.88 -50.86 -4.05
C MET A 87 -2.48 -50.53 -3.52
N ARG A 88 -2.30 -49.26 -3.10
CA ARG A 88 -1.09 -48.77 -2.45
C ARG A 88 -1.45 -48.14 -1.10
N LEU A 89 -0.68 -48.47 -0.08
CA LEU A 89 -0.81 -47.93 1.27
C LEU A 89 0.42 -47.07 1.60
N LYS A 90 0.18 -45.85 2.09
CA LYS A 90 1.20 -45.01 2.70
C LYS A 90 0.78 -44.76 4.14
N LEU A 91 1.64 -45.15 5.07
CA LEU A 91 1.43 -44.95 6.49
C LEU A 91 2.25 -43.75 6.93
N PHE A 92 1.59 -42.79 7.56
CA PHE A 92 2.23 -41.66 8.19
C PHE A 92 1.93 -41.69 9.69
N GLY A 93 2.89 -41.23 10.47
CA GLY A 93 2.80 -41.09 11.92
C GLY A 93 3.49 -39.82 12.38
N THR A 94 3.64 -39.71 13.68
CA THR A 94 4.37 -38.61 14.31
C THR A 94 5.85 -38.98 14.41
N ASP A 95 6.74 -38.00 14.20
CA ASP A 95 8.16 -38.18 14.46
C ASP A 95 8.45 -38.14 15.96
N TRP A 96 8.88 -39.29 16.51
CA TRP A 96 9.25 -39.42 17.92
C TRP A 96 10.77 -39.47 18.14
N THR A 97 11.57 -39.41 17.06
CA THR A 97 13.02 -39.71 17.12
C THR A 97 13.84 -38.67 17.87
N SER A 98 13.33 -37.44 18.00
CA SER A 98 13.92 -36.40 18.86
C SER A 98 12.88 -35.96 19.87
N ALA A 99 12.66 -36.77 20.93
CA ALA A 99 11.77 -36.51 22.07
C ALA A 99 10.67 -35.50 21.73
N ALA A 100 9.59 -35.95 21.05
CA ALA A 100 8.54 -35.10 20.50
C ALA A 100 8.00 -34.13 21.55
N LYS A 101 8.66 -32.98 21.65
CA LYS A 101 8.33 -31.91 22.57
C LYS A 101 7.16 -31.20 21.97
N VAL A 102 6.15 -30.95 22.77
CA VAL A 102 4.99 -30.16 22.37
C VAL A 102 4.82 -29.05 23.39
N THR A 103 4.53 -27.86 22.88
CA THR A 103 4.14 -26.70 23.67
C THR A 103 2.64 -26.56 23.51
N VAL A 104 1.92 -26.64 24.63
CA VAL A 104 0.46 -26.54 24.65
C VAL A 104 0.06 -25.22 25.30
N LEU A 105 -0.93 -24.56 24.71
CA LEU A 105 -1.47 -23.30 25.18
C LEU A 105 -2.97 -23.44 25.40
N GLY A 106 -3.43 -23.10 26.61
CA GLY A 106 -4.85 -23.17 26.98
C GLY A 106 -5.06 -22.79 28.45
N ALA A 107 -6.29 -22.92 28.91
CA ALA A 107 -6.66 -22.74 30.31
C ALA A 107 -6.20 -23.94 31.14
N ASN A 108 -5.69 -23.66 32.35
CA ASN A 108 -5.32 -24.70 33.30
C ASN A 108 -6.58 -25.23 34.01
N ALA A 109 -6.89 -26.51 33.81
CA ALA A 109 -8.02 -27.20 34.43
C ALA A 109 -7.58 -28.45 35.23
N ASN A 110 -6.29 -28.54 35.60
CA ASN A 110 -5.60 -29.60 36.36
C ASN A 110 -6.36 -30.95 36.54
N PRO A 111 -5.91 -32.06 35.92
CA PRO A 111 -4.64 -32.27 35.20
C PRO A 111 -4.73 -32.00 33.69
N THR A 112 -5.82 -31.42 33.22
CA THR A 112 -6.09 -31.16 31.80
C THR A 112 -5.80 -29.73 31.41
N ILE A 113 -5.55 -29.54 30.11
CA ILE A 113 -5.52 -28.23 29.48
C ILE A 113 -6.79 -28.10 28.64
N GLU A 114 -7.58 -27.07 28.94
CA GLU A 114 -8.87 -26.82 28.32
C GLU A 114 -8.85 -25.53 27.49
N THR A 115 -9.90 -25.35 26.70
CA THR A 115 -10.07 -24.15 25.89
C THR A 115 -10.25 -22.93 26.78
N TRP A 116 -9.35 -21.95 26.64
CA TRP A 116 -9.54 -20.64 27.24
C TRP A 116 -10.49 -19.79 26.38
N VAL A 117 -11.37 -19.00 27.00
CA VAL A 117 -12.29 -18.11 26.28
C VAL A 117 -12.01 -16.67 26.68
N ALA A 118 -11.70 -15.82 25.70
CA ALA A 118 -11.56 -14.39 25.90
C ALA A 118 -12.93 -13.77 26.22
N PRO A 119 -13.00 -12.80 27.15
CA PRO A 119 -14.23 -12.07 27.40
C PRO A 119 -14.67 -11.32 26.14
N ASP A 120 -15.98 -11.20 25.97
CA ASP A 120 -16.58 -10.44 24.87
C ASP A 120 -16.11 -8.99 24.92
N THR A 121 -15.78 -8.45 23.75
CA THR A 121 -15.41 -7.05 23.59
C THR A 121 -16.21 -6.44 22.45
N TRP A 122 -16.15 -5.12 22.34
CA TRP A 122 -16.88 -4.41 21.30
C TRP A 122 -16.45 -4.91 19.91
N LEU A 123 -17.44 -5.43 19.15
CA LEU A 123 -17.28 -6.03 17.82
C LEU A 123 -16.60 -7.41 17.74
N CYS A 124 -16.18 -7.99 18.87
CA CYS A 124 -15.56 -9.31 18.93
C CYS A 124 -16.30 -10.23 19.90
N SER A 125 -16.88 -11.32 19.37
CA SER A 125 -17.38 -12.42 20.20
C SER A 125 -16.24 -13.17 20.87
N GLY A 126 -16.55 -13.90 21.94
CA GLY A 126 -15.60 -14.72 22.69
C GLY A 126 -14.65 -15.51 21.79
N TYR A 127 -13.37 -15.18 21.88
CA TYR A 127 -12.31 -15.87 21.16
C TYR A 127 -11.81 -17.05 21.98
N THR A 128 -11.88 -18.25 21.41
CA THR A 128 -11.39 -19.47 22.05
C THR A 128 -9.93 -19.70 21.72
N LEU A 129 -9.09 -19.88 22.74
CA LEU A 129 -7.68 -20.21 22.62
C LEU A 129 -7.41 -21.62 23.17
N LEU A 130 -7.11 -22.52 22.26
CA LEU A 130 -6.53 -23.83 22.54
C LEU A 130 -5.56 -24.10 21.40
N ASP A 131 -4.27 -24.24 21.69
CA ASP A 131 -3.25 -24.45 20.66
C ASP A 131 -2.19 -25.47 21.08
N LEU A 132 -1.66 -26.19 20.08
CA LEU A 132 -0.58 -27.15 20.23
C LEU A 132 0.46 -26.87 19.16
N ARG A 133 1.67 -26.57 19.59
CA ARG A 133 2.83 -26.32 18.72
C ARG A 133 3.88 -27.38 18.98
N THR A 134 4.48 -27.89 17.90
CA THR A 134 5.61 -28.82 18.00
C THR A 134 6.89 -28.09 18.40
N GLY A 135 7.69 -28.70 19.26
CA GLY A 135 8.93 -28.14 19.82
C GLY A 135 8.77 -27.60 21.24
N THR A 136 9.91 -27.32 21.88
CA THR A 136 9.98 -26.51 23.11
C THR A 136 10.06 -25.04 22.73
N LEU A 137 8.94 -24.33 22.87
CA LEU A 137 8.88 -22.88 22.64
C LEU A 137 8.80 -22.17 23.99
N THR A 138 9.47 -21.03 24.11
CA THR A 138 9.27 -20.16 25.27
C THR A 138 7.95 -19.39 25.13
N ILE A 139 7.43 -18.86 26.24
CA ILE A 139 6.18 -18.10 26.23
C ILE A 139 6.27 -16.86 25.33
N GLU A 140 7.44 -16.24 25.25
CA GLU A 140 7.71 -15.09 24.38
C GLU A 140 7.59 -15.47 22.90
N GLN A 141 8.19 -16.59 22.50
CA GLN A 141 8.14 -17.09 21.12
C GLN A 141 6.71 -17.46 20.71
N VAL A 142 5.96 -18.07 21.63
CA VAL A 142 4.54 -18.41 21.42
C VAL A 142 3.72 -17.14 21.21
N TRP A 143 3.89 -16.11 22.04
CA TRP A 143 3.18 -14.84 21.85
C TRP A 143 3.61 -14.04 20.62
N GLU A 144 4.90 -14.04 20.30
CA GLU A 144 5.43 -13.36 19.13
C GLU A 144 4.87 -13.95 17.85
N SER A 145 4.87 -15.29 17.73
CA SER A 145 4.32 -15.98 16.57
C SER A 145 2.82 -15.73 16.39
N MET A 146 2.01 -15.76 17.46
CA MET A 146 0.59 -15.40 17.39
C MET A 146 0.35 -13.93 16.98
N ARG A 147 1.17 -13.00 17.48
CA ARG A 147 1.08 -11.58 17.06
C ARG A 147 1.45 -11.42 15.60
N ALA A 148 2.47 -12.13 15.13
CA ALA A 148 2.89 -12.11 13.73
C ALA A 148 1.79 -12.65 12.80
N GLU A 149 1.18 -13.79 13.15
CA GLU A 149 0.04 -14.38 12.42
C GLU A 149 -1.15 -13.41 12.35
N SER A 150 -1.53 -12.82 13.49
CA SER A 150 -2.63 -11.85 13.57
C SER A 150 -2.33 -10.55 12.81
N SER A 151 -1.07 -10.08 12.86
CA SER A 151 -0.61 -8.89 12.14
C SER A 151 -0.66 -9.12 10.63
N ALA A 152 -0.15 -10.27 10.15
CA ALA A 152 -0.19 -10.64 8.75
C ALA A 152 -1.62 -10.71 8.22
N MET A 153 -2.53 -11.38 8.95
CA MET A 153 -3.95 -11.45 8.58
C MET A 153 -4.59 -10.06 8.52
N THR A 154 -4.29 -9.19 9.47
CA THR A 154 -4.80 -7.81 9.49
C THR A 154 -4.34 -7.03 8.26
N TRP A 155 -3.07 -7.14 7.88
CA TRP A 155 -2.52 -6.48 6.68
C TRP A 155 -3.17 -6.99 5.40
N VAL A 156 -3.35 -8.32 5.29
CA VAL A 156 -4.04 -8.93 4.15
C VAL A 156 -5.47 -8.39 4.04
N LEU A 157 -6.24 -8.42 5.14
CA LEU A 157 -7.62 -7.90 5.15
C LEU A 157 -7.69 -6.41 4.81
N ARG A 158 -6.71 -5.60 5.21
CA ARG A 158 -6.64 -4.17 4.87
C ARG A 158 -6.38 -3.96 3.37
N VAL A 159 -5.42 -4.67 2.79
CA VAL A 159 -5.11 -4.56 1.35
C VAL A 159 -6.31 -5.03 0.53
N VAL A 160 -6.89 -6.18 0.88
CA VAL A 160 -8.07 -6.71 0.19
C VAL A 160 -9.26 -5.76 0.33
N GLY A 161 -9.55 -5.27 1.54
CA GLY A 161 -10.63 -4.31 1.78
C GLY A 161 -10.44 -3.00 1.03
N PHE A 162 -9.20 -2.49 0.95
CA PHE A 162 -8.86 -1.31 0.17
C PHE A 162 -9.10 -1.53 -1.32
N VAL A 163 -8.63 -2.64 -1.88
CA VAL A 163 -8.83 -2.99 -3.30
C VAL A 163 -10.32 -3.13 -3.61
N LEU A 164 -11.10 -3.77 -2.74
CA LEU A 164 -12.55 -3.89 -2.91
C LEU A 164 -13.25 -2.52 -2.90
N CYS A 165 -12.90 -1.63 -1.96
CA CYS A 165 -13.41 -0.26 -1.94
C CYS A 165 -12.99 0.52 -3.20
N TRP A 166 -11.74 0.39 -3.64
CA TRP A 166 -11.25 1.03 -4.86
C TRP A 166 -12.08 0.58 -6.07
N VAL A 167 -12.24 -0.73 -6.25
CA VAL A 167 -13.03 -1.28 -7.35
C VAL A 167 -14.47 -0.79 -7.28
N ALA A 168 -15.07 -0.73 -6.09
CA ALA A 168 -16.41 -0.16 -5.93
C ALA A 168 -16.50 1.30 -6.42
N PHE A 169 -15.51 2.15 -6.10
CA PHE A 169 -15.47 3.52 -6.61
C PHE A 169 -15.19 3.61 -8.12
N CYS A 170 -14.39 2.72 -8.70
CA CYS A 170 -14.25 2.63 -10.16
C CYS A 170 -15.58 2.27 -10.83
N LEU A 171 -16.33 1.33 -10.26
CA LEU A 171 -17.65 0.93 -10.79
C LEU A 171 -18.68 2.07 -10.69
N LEU A 172 -18.59 2.93 -9.67
CA LEU A 172 -19.43 4.12 -9.56
C LEU A 172 -19.18 5.14 -10.69
N ALA A 173 -18.01 5.13 -11.31
CA ALA A 173 -17.68 5.99 -12.44
C ALA A 173 -18.16 5.42 -13.80
N GLY A 174 -18.56 4.15 -13.87
CA GLY A 174 -19.02 3.51 -15.11
C GLY A 174 -20.17 4.25 -15.83
N PRO A 175 -21.21 4.77 -15.13
CA PRO A 175 -22.25 5.56 -15.78
C PRO A 175 -21.75 6.85 -16.45
N LEU A 176 -20.63 7.43 -15.98
CA LEU A 176 -20.02 8.63 -16.57
C LEU A 176 -19.30 8.32 -17.89
N GLU A 177 -18.72 7.13 -18.00
CA GLU A 177 -18.04 6.65 -19.22
C GLU A 177 -19.05 6.48 -20.36
N VAL A 178 -20.14 5.75 -20.11
CA VAL A 178 -21.20 5.51 -21.11
C VAL A 178 -21.85 6.83 -21.57
N ALA A 179 -21.96 7.81 -20.66
CA ALA A 179 -22.46 9.13 -21.00
C ALA A 179 -21.52 9.89 -21.95
N ALA A 180 -20.20 9.72 -21.83
CA ALA A 180 -19.22 10.36 -22.69
C ALA A 180 -19.14 9.72 -24.09
N ASP A 181 -19.34 8.40 -24.19
CA ASP A 181 -19.38 7.67 -25.46
C ASP A 181 -20.56 8.08 -26.37
N CYS A 182 -21.60 8.70 -25.80
CA CYS A 182 -22.74 9.21 -26.56
C CYS A 182 -22.41 10.48 -27.38
N ILE A 183 -21.21 11.06 -27.24
CA ILE A 183 -20.78 12.25 -27.99
C ILE A 183 -20.21 11.82 -29.37
N PRO A 184 -20.82 12.22 -30.50
CA PRO A 184 -20.34 11.82 -31.82
C PRO A 184 -18.91 12.32 -32.08
N CYS A 185 -18.13 11.53 -32.83
CA CYS A 185 -16.74 11.75 -33.27
C CYS A 185 -15.64 11.66 -32.20
N ILE A 186 -15.92 11.92 -30.91
CA ILE A 186 -14.90 11.92 -29.85
C ILE A 186 -15.19 10.88 -28.74
N GLY A 187 -16.39 10.30 -28.72
CA GLY A 187 -16.87 9.35 -27.71
C GLY A 187 -15.83 8.30 -27.28
N PRO A 188 -15.31 7.44 -28.19
CA PRO A 188 -14.41 6.36 -27.82
C PRO A 188 -13.09 6.82 -27.17
N CYS A 189 -12.52 7.94 -27.64
CA CYS A 189 -11.30 8.49 -27.03
C CYS A 189 -11.57 9.16 -25.68
N LEU A 190 -12.74 9.76 -25.50
CA LEU A 190 -13.14 10.36 -24.22
C LEU A 190 -13.49 9.29 -23.18
N GLY A 191 -14.16 8.21 -23.58
CA GLY A 191 -14.45 7.05 -22.73
C GLY A 191 -13.17 6.45 -22.12
N ASP A 192 -12.19 6.12 -22.96
CA ASP A 192 -10.90 5.56 -22.53
C ASP A 192 -10.14 6.51 -21.57
N MET A 193 -10.16 7.83 -21.85
CA MET A 193 -9.53 8.85 -21.01
C MET A 193 -10.23 8.99 -19.65
N ILE A 194 -11.57 9.00 -19.65
CA ILE A 194 -12.38 9.11 -18.44
C ILE A 194 -12.20 7.87 -17.56
N GLN A 195 -12.12 6.68 -18.13
CA GLN A 195 -11.85 5.45 -17.37
C GLN A 195 -10.46 5.48 -16.71
N ALA A 196 -9.43 5.91 -17.44
CA ALA A 196 -8.08 6.05 -16.89
C ALA A 196 -8.01 7.09 -15.75
N ILE A 197 -8.65 8.25 -15.94
CA ILE A 197 -8.70 9.31 -14.93
C ILE A 197 -9.55 8.87 -13.73
N ALA A 198 -10.69 8.24 -13.96
CA ALA A 198 -11.57 7.75 -12.90
C ALA A 198 -10.86 6.74 -12.00
N CYS A 199 -10.03 5.85 -12.56
CA CYS A 199 -9.21 4.94 -11.77
C CYS A 199 -8.29 5.70 -10.79
N VAL A 200 -7.54 6.70 -11.27
CA VAL A 200 -6.63 7.49 -10.42
C VAL A 200 -7.39 8.36 -9.43
N VAL A 201 -8.49 9.00 -9.85
CA VAL A 201 -9.29 9.88 -8.99
C VAL A 201 -10.02 9.09 -7.91
N SER A 202 -10.47 7.87 -8.21
CA SER A 202 -11.16 6.98 -7.26
C SER A 202 -10.26 6.48 -6.12
N CYS A 203 -8.94 6.51 -6.30
CA CYS A 203 -7.95 6.19 -5.28
C CYS A 203 -8.11 7.06 -4.02
N VAL A 204 -8.33 8.36 -4.21
CA VAL A 204 -8.37 9.34 -3.12
C VAL A 204 -9.55 9.10 -2.16
N PRO A 205 -10.81 9.00 -2.62
CA PRO A 205 -11.93 8.68 -1.75
C PRO A 205 -11.85 7.25 -1.19
N ALA A 206 -11.33 6.28 -1.94
CA ALA A 206 -11.11 4.92 -1.43
C ALA A 206 -10.12 4.91 -0.25
N THR A 207 -9.00 5.63 -0.39
CA THR A 207 -7.99 5.77 0.66
C THR A 207 -8.56 6.51 1.87
N ALA A 208 -9.29 7.61 1.66
CA ALA A 208 -9.91 8.36 2.75
C ALA A 208 -10.93 7.51 3.54
N CYS A 209 -11.77 6.73 2.84
CA CYS A 209 -12.71 5.82 3.46
C CYS A 209 -11.99 4.72 4.25
N CYS A 210 -10.98 4.07 3.65
CA CYS A 210 -10.21 3.02 4.32
C CYS A 210 -9.50 3.53 5.58
N LEU A 211 -8.87 4.71 5.52
CA LEU A 211 -8.23 5.33 6.68
C LEU A 211 -9.25 5.72 7.75
N GLY A 212 -10.42 6.23 7.36
CA GLY A 212 -11.51 6.57 8.28
C GLY A 212 -11.99 5.36 9.07
N VAL A 213 -12.30 4.25 8.39
CA VAL A 213 -12.72 3.00 9.03
C VAL A 213 -11.64 2.47 9.97
N VAL A 214 -10.38 2.41 9.50
CA VAL A 214 -9.25 1.94 10.33
C VAL A 214 -9.05 2.83 11.55
N GLY A 215 -9.17 4.16 11.40
CA GLY A 215 -9.05 5.12 12.48
C GLY A 215 -10.11 4.94 13.56
N VAL A 216 -11.38 4.83 13.16
CA VAL A 216 -12.50 4.60 14.09
C VAL A 216 -12.31 3.30 14.87
N VAL A 217 -11.96 2.22 14.18
CA VAL A 217 -11.71 0.91 14.82
C VAL A 217 -10.52 0.96 15.79
N TRP A 218 -9.45 1.68 15.45
CA TRP A 218 -8.28 1.83 16.33
C TRP A 218 -8.57 2.60 17.62
N VAL A 219 -9.42 3.62 17.57
CA VAL A 219 -9.83 4.36 18.78
C VAL A 219 -10.53 3.44 19.77
N ALA A 220 -11.39 2.54 19.29
CA ALA A 220 -12.13 1.64 20.17
C ALA A 220 -11.30 0.45 20.65
N LEU A 221 -10.52 -0.20 19.77
CA LEU A 221 -9.73 -1.39 20.13
C LEU A 221 -8.41 -1.05 20.83
N ARG A 222 -7.87 0.15 20.62
CA ARG A 222 -6.59 0.61 21.20
C ARG A 222 -6.66 2.10 21.57
N PRO A 223 -7.49 2.49 22.56
CA PRO A 223 -7.73 3.90 22.88
C PRO A 223 -6.46 4.69 23.20
N LEU A 224 -5.47 4.06 23.84
CA LEU A 224 -4.17 4.67 24.16
C LEU A 224 -3.38 5.09 22.92
N ILE A 225 -3.57 4.44 21.77
CA ILE A 225 -2.88 4.74 20.51
C ILE A 225 -3.80 5.50 19.55
N GLY A 226 -5.08 5.13 19.48
CA GLY A 226 -6.04 5.71 18.56
C GLY A 226 -6.36 7.17 18.85
N ILE A 227 -6.60 7.53 20.12
CA ILE A 227 -6.94 8.91 20.51
C ILE A 227 -5.82 9.91 20.17
N PRO A 228 -4.55 9.71 20.57
CA PRO A 228 -3.49 10.65 20.21
C PRO A 228 -3.28 10.75 18.69
N LEU A 229 -3.47 9.66 17.95
CA LEU A 229 -3.37 9.68 16.49
C LEU A 229 -4.46 10.56 15.84
N VAL A 230 -5.70 10.47 16.34
CA VAL A 230 -6.80 11.34 15.89
C VAL A 230 -6.56 12.81 16.25
N LEU A 231 -6.04 13.08 17.46
CA LEU A 231 -5.71 14.45 17.87
C LEU A 231 -4.64 15.08 16.96
N VAL A 232 -3.59 14.33 16.63
CA VAL A 232 -2.55 14.78 15.68
C VAL A 232 -3.15 15.01 14.28
N PHE A 233 -4.02 14.13 13.81
CA PHE A 233 -4.72 14.31 12.52
C PHE A 233 -5.57 15.59 12.50
N VAL A 234 -6.36 15.84 13.53
CA VAL A 234 -7.18 17.06 13.62
C VAL A 234 -6.30 18.31 13.73
N ALA A 235 -5.24 18.27 14.54
CA ALA A 235 -4.31 19.39 14.70
C ALA A 235 -3.62 19.77 13.38
N THR A 236 -3.17 18.77 12.61
CA THR A 236 -2.54 19.00 11.29
C THR A 236 -3.53 19.54 10.26
N MET A 237 -4.78 19.06 10.25
CA MET A 237 -5.84 19.60 9.39
C MET A 237 -6.18 21.05 9.73
N VAL A 238 -6.34 21.38 11.01
CA VAL A 238 -6.59 22.76 11.45
C VAL A 238 -5.40 23.65 11.09
N ALA A 239 -4.17 23.20 11.33
CA ALA A 239 -2.96 23.94 10.94
C ALA A 239 -2.89 24.19 9.42
N ALA A 240 -3.25 23.22 8.59
CA ALA A 240 -3.28 23.38 7.14
C ALA A 240 -4.35 24.38 6.67
N ILE A 241 -5.54 24.36 7.29
CA ILE A 241 -6.63 25.32 6.99
C ILE A 241 -6.23 26.73 7.43
N VAL A 242 -5.67 26.87 8.63
CA VAL A 242 -5.14 28.14 9.15
C VAL A 242 -4.02 28.65 8.23
N TRP A 243 -3.10 27.78 7.81
CA TRP A 243 -2.05 28.15 6.85
C TRP A 243 -2.64 28.64 5.53
N LYS A 244 -3.55 27.88 4.88
CA LYS A 244 -4.18 28.31 3.62
C LYS A 244 -4.93 29.63 3.78
N THR A 245 -5.64 29.85 4.89
CA THR A 245 -6.36 31.11 5.15
C THR A 245 -5.42 32.27 5.47
N HIS A 246 -4.29 32.05 6.14
CA HIS A 246 -3.28 33.08 6.39
C HIS A 246 -2.48 33.46 5.13
N PHE A 247 -2.14 32.50 4.27
CA PHE A 247 -1.45 32.77 3.01
C PHE A 247 -2.38 33.35 1.94
N ALA A 248 -3.65 32.95 1.90
CA ALA A 248 -4.67 33.61 1.07
C ALA A 248 -4.96 35.06 1.53
N LYS A 249 -4.80 35.36 2.84
CA LYS A 249 -4.88 36.73 3.37
C LYS A 249 -3.63 37.57 3.08
N LYS A 250 -2.43 36.98 3.14
CA LYS A 250 -1.17 37.70 2.80
C LYS A 250 -1.12 38.18 1.35
N GLY A 251 -1.80 37.51 0.41
CA GLY A 251 -1.96 37.98 -0.97
C GLY A 251 -2.90 39.18 -1.16
N LYS A 252 -3.63 39.62 -0.12
CA LYS A 252 -4.55 40.78 -0.16
C LYS A 252 -4.17 41.93 0.78
N THR A 253 -3.18 41.76 1.66
CA THR A 253 -2.83 42.77 2.69
C THR A 253 -1.56 43.57 2.34
N GLN A 254 -0.91 43.30 1.20
CA GLN A 254 0.30 44.01 0.79
C GLN A 254 0.03 45.23 -0.13
N GLU A 255 -1.10 45.91 0.04
CA GLU A 255 -1.40 47.20 -0.61
C GLU A 255 -1.59 48.35 0.42
N SER A 256 -1.43 48.10 1.72
CA SER A 256 -1.61 49.17 2.71
C SER A 256 -0.71 48.97 3.93
N GLY A 257 0.35 49.77 4.03
CA GLY A 257 1.00 50.06 5.31
C GLY A 257 2.51 49.90 5.35
N GLY A 258 3.22 51.00 5.05
CA GLY A 258 4.17 51.62 5.97
C GLY A 258 5.41 50.84 6.40
N LEU A 259 6.56 51.26 5.87
CA LEU A 259 7.91 50.90 6.30
C LEU A 259 8.12 51.11 7.82
N THR A 260 8.58 50.06 8.51
CA THR A 260 9.57 50.21 9.59
C THR A 260 10.69 49.18 9.42
N HIS A 261 11.90 49.69 9.58
CA HIS A 261 13.20 49.10 9.32
C HIS A 261 13.62 48.11 10.41
N VAL A 262 13.98 46.85 10.08
CA VAL A 262 15.12 46.10 10.67
C VAL A 262 15.56 44.96 9.72
N GLN A 263 16.89 44.84 9.59
CA GLN A 263 17.69 43.86 8.86
C GLN A 263 17.29 42.38 9.03
N GLY A 264 17.44 41.62 7.95
CA GLY A 264 17.42 40.14 7.99
C GLY A 264 17.71 39.53 6.62
N THR A 265 18.96 39.12 6.42
CA THR A 265 19.55 38.43 5.26
C THR A 265 18.75 37.23 4.76
N VAL A 266 18.36 37.18 3.48
CA VAL A 266 18.17 35.92 2.73
C VAL A 266 18.55 36.12 1.25
N VAL A 267 19.28 35.13 0.74
CA VAL A 267 19.90 34.98 -0.57
C VAL A 267 18.86 34.69 -1.66
N GLY A 268 18.99 35.34 -2.83
CA GLY A 268 18.28 34.97 -4.07
C GLY A 268 17.86 36.18 -4.91
N ASN A 269 18.80 36.83 -5.62
CA ASN A 269 18.50 37.91 -6.57
C ASN A 269 17.80 37.34 -7.82
N ALA A 270 16.48 37.24 -7.79
CA ALA A 270 15.67 37.12 -9.00
C ALA A 270 15.31 38.53 -9.49
N TYR A 271 15.51 38.80 -10.77
CA TYR A 271 15.01 40.01 -11.41
C TYR A 271 13.50 40.16 -11.17
N SER A 272 13.08 41.35 -10.75
CA SER A 272 11.67 41.65 -10.39
C SER A 272 11.20 42.97 -11.01
N GLY A 273 11.69 43.29 -12.20
CA GLY A 273 11.25 44.47 -12.92
C GLY A 273 9.95 44.25 -13.72
N PRO A 274 9.36 45.33 -14.24
CA PRO A 274 8.03 45.33 -14.87
C PRO A 274 8.00 44.71 -16.28
N VAL A 275 9.17 44.49 -16.89
CA VAL A 275 9.33 43.96 -18.26
C VAL A 275 10.36 42.83 -18.27
N HIS A 276 10.64 42.20 -19.41
CA HIS A 276 11.69 41.17 -19.46
C HIS A 276 13.09 41.79 -19.24
N GLU A 277 13.99 41.08 -18.54
CA GLU A 277 15.28 41.62 -18.06
C GLU A 277 16.13 42.38 -19.12
N PRO A 278 16.32 41.89 -20.36
CA PRO A 278 17.08 42.62 -21.39
C PRO A 278 16.42 43.93 -21.84
N VAL A 279 15.09 43.99 -21.81
CA VAL A 279 14.33 45.22 -22.17
C VAL A 279 14.50 46.26 -21.09
N ALA A 280 14.49 45.85 -19.81
CA ALA A 280 14.76 46.74 -18.69
C ALA A 280 16.21 47.27 -18.68
N GLN A 281 17.19 46.43 -19.01
CA GLN A 281 18.58 46.88 -19.17
C GLN A 281 18.72 47.91 -20.30
N GLY A 282 18.10 47.66 -21.46
CA GLY A 282 18.10 48.60 -22.59
C GLY A 282 17.47 49.95 -22.24
N PHE A 283 16.37 49.93 -21.49
CA PHE A 283 15.71 51.15 -21.02
C PHE A 283 16.57 51.96 -20.04
N LEU A 284 17.22 51.33 -19.06
CA LEU A 284 18.11 52.06 -18.14
C LEU A 284 19.32 52.67 -18.86
N MET A 285 19.84 52.00 -19.89
CA MET A 285 20.90 52.55 -20.73
C MET A 285 20.42 53.76 -21.53
N ALA A 286 19.23 53.69 -22.11
CA ALA A 286 18.62 54.81 -22.84
C ALA A 286 18.41 56.03 -21.91
N LEU A 287 17.92 55.80 -20.69
CA LEU A 287 17.78 56.86 -19.67
C LEU A 287 19.11 57.52 -19.32
N ARG A 288 20.21 56.75 -19.25
CA ARG A 288 21.55 57.33 -19.02
C ARG A 288 22.03 58.15 -20.20
N GLN A 289 21.85 57.65 -21.42
CA GLN A 289 22.23 58.37 -22.63
C GLN A 289 21.52 59.72 -22.71
N GLU A 290 20.23 59.77 -22.39
CA GLU A 290 19.45 61.00 -22.46
C GLU A 290 19.69 61.95 -21.29
N TYR A 291 19.52 61.47 -20.05
CA TYR A 291 19.49 62.36 -18.88
C TYR A 291 20.84 62.50 -18.15
N VAL A 292 21.82 61.65 -18.42
CA VAL A 292 23.16 61.73 -17.81
C VAL A 292 24.21 62.19 -18.83
N TYR A 293 24.18 61.64 -20.04
CA TYR A 293 25.14 61.96 -21.10
C TYR A 293 24.64 63.03 -22.08
N GLY A 294 23.39 63.49 -21.94
CA GLY A 294 22.85 64.63 -22.69
C GLY A 294 22.59 64.35 -24.18
N GLN A 295 22.29 63.11 -24.55
CA GLN A 295 21.88 62.74 -25.91
C GLN A 295 20.34 62.76 -26.04
N PRO A 296 19.76 63.84 -26.58
CA PRO A 296 18.31 63.98 -26.61
C PRO A 296 17.65 62.91 -27.49
N GLY A 297 16.54 62.34 -27.02
CA GLY A 297 15.72 61.38 -27.76
C GLY A 297 16.15 59.92 -27.68
N ALA A 298 17.13 59.56 -26.84
CA ALA A 298 17.57 58.17 -26.72
C ALA A 298 16.49 57.25 -26.13
N VAL A 299 15.67 57.74 -25.17
CA VAL A 299 14.54 56.99 -24.60
C VAL A 299 13.42 56.85 -25.62
N GLY A 300 13.16 57.91 -26.41
CA GLY A 300 12.21 57.86 -27.52
C GLY A 300 12.59 56.80 -28.58
N GLN A 301 13.86 56.78 -29.00
CA GLN A 301 14.37 55.75 -29.94
C GLN A 301 14.27 54.33 -29.36
N PHE A 302 14.49 54.17 -28.05
CA PHE A 302 14.27 52.88 -27.40
C PHE A 302 12.81 52.43 -27.51
N PHE A 303 11.85 53.32 -27.26
CA PHE A 303 10.43 52.97 -27.39
C PHE A 303 9.99 52.67 -28.83
N GLU A 304 10.61 53.29 -29.84
CA GLU A 304 10.39 52.90 -31.24
C GLU A 304 10.79 51.43 -31.51
N THR A 305 11.86 50.95 -30.86
CA THR A 305 12.29 49.54 -30.98
C THR A 305 11.49 48.57 -30.11
N ALA A 306 10.85 49.06 -29.04
CA ALA A 306 10.11 48.26 -28.06
C ALA A 306 8.77 48.93 -27.66
N PRO A 307 7.80 49.06 -28.59
CA PRO A 307 6.58 49.86 -28.36
C PRO A 307 5.70 49.31 -27.25
N ASN A 308 5.69 47.99 -27.03
CA ASN A 308 4.91 47.35 -25.97
C ASN A 308 5.45 47.63 -24.56
N ALA A 309 6.69 48.12 -24.44
CA ALA A 309 7.32 48.41 -23.14
C ALA A 309 6.97 49.81 -22.62
N GLU A 310 6.53 50.72 -23.49
CA GLU A 310 6.23 52.12 -23.15
C GLU A 310 5.19 52.23 -22.03
N GLN A 311 4.09 51.48 -22.15
CA GLN A 311 3.01 51.49 -21.15
C GLN A 311 3.49 51.11 -19.73
N TYR A 312 4.56 50.34 -19.61
CA TYR A 312 5.10 49.88 -18.32
C TYR A 312 6.27 50.72 -17.82
N LEU A 313 6.99 51.38 -18.72
CA LEU A 313 8.26 52.06 -18.42
C LEU A 313 8.16 53.59 -18.40
N GLN A 314 7.14 54.18 -19.04
CA GLN A 314 6.94 55.63 -19.14
C GLN A 314 6.87 56.33 -17.78
N ALA A 315 6.27 55.69 -16.76
CA ALA A 315 6.20 56.24 -15.42
C ALA A 315 7.59 56.40 -14.76
N TYR A 316 8.54 55.51 -15.10
CA TYR A 316 9.91 55.56 -14.60
C TYR A 316 10.75 56.61 -15.34
N GLU A 317 10.48 56.85 -16.62
CA GLU A 317 11.08 57.96 -17.36
C GLU A 317 10.66 59.30 -16.75
N GLU A 318 9.36 59.48 -16.47
CA GLU A 318 8.84 60.71 -15.84
C GLU A 318 9.46 60.91 -14.45
N GLN A 319 9.67 59.83 -13.69
CA GLN A 319 10.36 59.89 -12.40
C GLN A 319 11.81 60.39 -12.52
N VAL A 320 12.54 59.97 -13.56
CA VAL A 320 13.91 60.44 -13.83
C VAL A 320 13.90 61.90 -14.31
N ARG A 321 12.96 62.26 -15.19
CA ARG A 321 12.78 63.63 -15.70
C ARG A 321 12.45 64.63 -14.59
N ALA A 322 11.62 64.23 -13.63
CA ALA A 322 11.24 65.06 -12.48
C ALA A 322 12.30 65.06 -11.37
N SER A 323 13.33 64.21 -11.47
CA SER A 323 14.38 64.11 -10.44
C SER A 323 15.39 65.25 -10.57
N GLY A 324 15.85 65.79 -9.43
CA GLY A 324 16.96 66.73 -9.39
C GLY A 324 18.33 66.10 -9.66
N ASN A 325 18.42 64.76 -9.66
CA ASN A 325 19.66 64.02 -9.91
C ASN A 325 19.38 62.71 -10.69
N PRO A 326 19.30 62.78 -12.02
CA PRO A 326 18.89 61.65 -12.87
C PRO A 326 19.76 60.38 -12.72
N SER A 327 21.08 60.55 -12.54
CA SER A 327 22.02 59.43 -12.42
C SER A 327 21.73 58.55 -11.20
N GLU A 328 21.41 59.19 -10.07
CA GLU A 328 21.09 58.49 -8.83
C GLU A 328 19.73 57.79 -8.93
N THR A 329 18.72 58.46 -9.50
CA THR A 329 17.38 57.90 -9.69
C THR A 329 17.39 56.67 -10.61
N ILE A 330 18.13 56.71 -11.73
CA ILE A 330 18.28 55.55 -12.63
C ILE A 330 18.91 54.36 -11.88
N THR A 331 19.92 54.62 -11.07
CA THR A 331 20.60 53.59 -10.27
C THR A 331 19.66 52.99 -9.22
N GLN A 332 18.81 53.80 -8.60
CA GLN A 332 17.78 53.33 -7.65
C GLN A 332 16.73 52.47 -8.35
N ILE A 333 16.28 52.85 -9.55
CA ILE A 333 15.33 52.06 -10.36
C ILE A 333 15.95 50.70 -10.70
N GLY A 334 17.19 50.65 -11.19
CA GLY A 334 17.87 49.40 -11.50
C GLY A 334 18.04 48.48 -10.29
N ARG A 335 18.36 49.04 -9.12
CA ARG A 335 18.41 48.29 -7.85
C ARG A 335 17.03 47.74 -7.45
N SER A 336 15.97 48.53 -7.64
CA SER A 336 14.59 48.09 -7.33
C SER A 336 14.16 46.89 -8.17
N TRP A 337 14.67 46.78 -9.40
CA TRP A 337 14.39 45.64 -10.30
C TRP A 337 15.33 44.45 -10.09
N GLY A 338 16.25 44.53 -9.13
CA GLY A 338 17.23 43.48 -8.85
C GLY A 338 18.38 43.38 -9.85
N MET A 339 18.57 44.39 -10.71
CA MET A 339 19.64 44.41 -11.71
C MET A 339 20.94 44.93 -11.06
N ARG A 340 21.91 44.03 -10.86
CA ARG A 340 23.29 44.38 -10.46
C ARG A 340 24.13 44.62 -11.71
N GLY A 341 24.53 45.87 -11.95
CA GLY A 341 25.49 46.19 -13.01
C GLY A 341 25.06 47.29 -13.98
N SER A 342 24.52 48.39 -13.47
CA SER A 342 24.66 49.66 -14.19
C SER A 342 25.46 50.58 -13.28
N GLU A 343 26.77 50.37 -13.21
CA GLU A 343 27.71 51.45 -12.93
C GLU A 343 28.33 51.79 -14.27
#